data_AF-A0A420XW88-F1
#
_entry.id   AF-A0A420XW88-F1
#
_cell.length_a   1.000
_cell.length_b   1.000
_cell.length_c   1.000
_cell.angle_alpha   90.00
_cell.angle_beta   90.00
_cell.angle_gamma   90.00
#
_symmetry.space_group_name_H-M   'P 1'
#
loop_
_entity.id
_entity.type
_entity.pdbx_description
1 polymer ?
#
loop_
_entity_poly.entity_id
_entity_poly.type
_entity_poly.pdbx_seq_one_letter_code
_entity_poly.pdbx_strand_id
1 'polypeptide(L)'
;MLTSPPTLHVRRPSPTTAEFTVSTRPPLTLPLRLALLLVFLLRLALGASVLFLLYTKWLQSPYSTPYQLPAVPPPFFSEDNIFYLLYLLTQSPLGLSAARLTASTPTWALLAPSLLALYLCILRIHTTESLLVLRGLGIQTASTGDTFLGGDRTRFIPTEKICDVLINEAFKGFGAPAGAEGGGIGVEGS
;
A
#
# COMPACT_ATOMS: atom_id res chain seq x y z
N MET A 1 -12.73 -4.75 3.69
CA MET A 1 -11.50 -5.56 3.51
C MET A 1 -11.93 -6.92 2.99
N LEU A 2 -11.55 -7.29 1.76
CA LEU A 2 -11.89 -8.59 1.17
C LEU A 2 -10.82 -9.61 1.61
N THR A 3 -10.88 -10.04 2.87
CA THR A 3 -9.97 -11.05 3.41
C THR A 3 -10.56 -12.42 3.15
N SER A 4 -10.06 -13.13 2.14
CA SER A 4 -10.35 -14.56 1.98
C SER A 4 -9.53 -15.38 2.99
N PRO A 5 -9.97 -16.59 3.37
CA PRO A 5 -9.16 -17.49 4.18
C PRO A 5 -7.75 -17.64 3.55
N PRO A 6 -6.68 -17.61 4.36
CA PRO A 6 -5.32 -17.64 3.87
C PRO A 6 -5.07 -18.95 3.11
N THR A 7 -4.52 -18.84 1.91
CA THR A 7 -4.15 -19.99 1.07
C THR A 7 -2.66 -20.26 1.22
N LEU A 8 -2.31 -21.51 1.52
CA LEU A 8 -0.92 -21.97 1.61
C LEU A 8 -0.52 -22.65 0.31
N HIS A 9 0.47 -22.10 -0.38
CA HIS A 9 1.12 -22.71 -1.53
C HIS A 9 2.45 -23.31 -1.11
N VAL A 10 2.66 -24.59 -1.45
CA VAL A 10 3.91 -25.30 -1.17
C VAL A 10 4.59 -25.65 -2.47
N ARG A 11 5.84 -25.20 -2.63
CA ARG A 11 6.68 -25.52 -3.79
C ARG A 11 7.97 -26.15 -3.33
N ARG A 12 8.41 -27.24 -3.98
CA ARG A 12 9.65 -27.94 -3.65
C ARG A 12 10.55 -28.01 -4.89
N PRO A 13 11.34 -26.96 -5.17
CA PRO A 13 12.22 -26.95 -6.34
C PRO A 13 13.41 -27.89 -6.22
N SER A 14 13.80 -28.28 -5.00
CA SER A 14 14.92 -29.20 -4.73
C SER A 14 14.58 -30.09 -3.53
N PRO A 15 15.13 -31.30 -3.40
CA PRO A 15 14.97 -32.15 -2.21
C PRO A 15 15.43 -31.50 -0.89
N THR A 16 16.26 -30.45 -0.96
CA THR A 16 16.75 -29.70 0.21
C THR A 16 16.08 -28.32 0.39
N THR A 17 15.12 -27.95 -0.47
CA THR A 17 14.50 -26.63 -0.48
C THR A 17 12.98 -26.73 -0.57
N ALA A 18 12.28 -26.13 0.39
CA ALA A 18 10.83 -26.02 0.38
C ALA A 18 10.42 -24.55 0.56
N GLU A 19 9.59 -24.06 -0.34
CA GLU A 19 9.02 -22.71 -0.30
C GLU A 19 7.56 -22.83 0.12
N PHE A 20 7.18 -22.09 1.17
CA PHE A 20 5.84 -21.98 1.71
C PHE A 20 5.37 -20.54 1.52
N THR A 21 4.41 -20.32 0.65
CA THR A 21 3.85 -18.99 0.39
C THR A 21 2.46 -18.93 0.96
N VAL A 22 2.25 -18.07 1.96
CA VAL A 22 0.94 -17.81 2.55
C VAL A 22 0.40 -16.52 1.94
N SER A 23 -0.70 -16.66 1.21
CA SER A 23 -1.34 -15.53 0.54
C SER A 23 -2.76 -15.35 1.06
N THR A 24 -3.08 -14.13 1.47
CA THR A 24 -4.46 -13.70 1.74
C THR A 24 -5.19 -13.28 0.47
N ARG A 25 -4.54 -13.37 -0.70
CA ARG A 25 -5.16 -13.04 -1.99
C ARG A 25 -6.16 -14.12 -2.38
N PRO A 26 -7.42 -13.76 -2.71
CA PRO A 26 -8.35 -14.69 -3.31
C PRO A 26 -7.82 -15.16 -4.67
N PRO A 27 -8.22 -16.37 -5.14
CA PRO A 27 -7.82 -16.86 -6.45
C PRO A 27 -8.21 -15.86 -7.53
N LEU A 28 -7.29 -15.60 -8.46
CA LEU A 28 -7.39 -14.48 -9.41
C LEU A 28 -8.38 -14.77 -10.55
N THR A 29 -9.67 -14.79 -10.22
CA THR A 29 -10.78 -14.97 -11.16
C THR A 29 -10.94 -13.76 -12.08
N LEU A 30 -11.53 -13.94 -13.27
CA LEU A 30 -11.82 -12.83 -14.20
C LEU A 30 -12.57 -11.64 -13.56
N PRO A 31 -13.68 -11.83 -12.81
CA PRO A 31 -14.36 -10.70 -12.19
C PRO A 31 -13.48 -9.98 -11.17
N LEU A 32 -12.65 -10.69 -10.41
CA LEU A 32 -11.71 -10.08 -9.49
C LEU A 32 -10.62 -9.28 -10.21
N ARG A 33 -10.12 -9.75 -11.36
CA ARG A 33 -9.16 -8.99 -12.19
C ARG A 33 -9.77 -7.70 -12.69
N LEU A 34 -11.01 -7.75 -13.18
CA LEU A 34 -11.73 -6.55 -13.64
C LEU A 34 -11.99 -5.58 -12.48
N ALA A 35 -12.39 -6.09 -11.31
CA ALA A 35 -12.59 -5.26 -10.12
C ALA A 35 -11.28 -4.59 -9.68
N LEU A 36 -10.16 -5.31 -9.67
CA LEU A 36 -8.84 -4.76 -9.33
C LEU A 36 -8.38 -3.72 -10.36
N LEU A 37 -8.58 -3.98 -11.65
CA LEU A 37 -8.30 -3.02 -12.71
C LEU A 37 -9.15 -1.76 -12.55
N LEU A 38 -10.45 -1.91 -12.27
CA LEU A 38 -11.37 -0.80 -12.02
C LEU A 38 -10.90 0.03 -10.81
N VAL A 39 -10.54 -0.61 -9.70
CA VAL A 39 -10.01 0.07 -8.52
C VAL A 39 -8.71 0.80 -8.85
N PHE A 40 -7.84 0.20 -9.66
CA PHE A 40 -6.60 0.84 -10.10
C PHE A 40 -6.88 2.06 -10.99
N LEU A 41 -7.79 1.96 -11.96
CA LEU A 41 -8.21 3.08 -12.81
C LEU A 41 -8.85 4.20 -11.98
N LEU A 42 -9.70 3.85 -11.01
CA LEU A 42 -10.32 4.82 -10.11
C LEU A 42 -9.25 5.56 -9.29
N ARG A 43 -8.24 4.85 -8.79
CA ARG A 43 -7.11 5.45 -8.07
C ARG A 43 -6.28 6.37 -8.96
N LEU A 44 -6.02 5.98 -10.21
CA LEU A 44 -5.33 6.83 -11.18
C LEU A 44 -6.14 8.09 -11.49
N ALA A 45 -7.44 7.95 -11.74
CA ALA A 45 -8.33 9.08 -11.99
C ALA A 45 -8.39 10.04 -10.79
N LEU A 46 -8.47 9.50 -9.57
CA LEU A 46 -8.47 10.29 -8.34
C LEU A 46 -7.13 11.00 -8.13
N GLY A 47 -6.01 10.31 -8.31
CA GLY A 47 -4.67 10.90 -8.23
C GLY A 47 -4.46 12.01 -9.28
N ALA A 48 -4.86 11.76 -10.53
CA ALA A 48 -4.80 12.75 -11.60
C ALA A 48 -5.67 13.97 -11.31
N SER A 49 -6.89 13.75 -10.78
CA SER A 49 -7.78 14.84 -10.37
C SER A 49 -7.19 15.70 -9.26
N VAL A 50 -6.58 15.08 -8.24
CA VAL A 50 -5.90 15.79 -7.15
C VAL A 50 -4.72 16.61 -7.65
N LEU A 51 -3.87 16.02 -8.51
CA LEU A 51 -2.74 16.74 -9.12
C LEU A 51 -3.22 17.91 -9.98
N PHE A 52 -4.30 17.74 -10.74
CA PHE A 52 -4.90 18.80 -11.53
C PHE A 52 -5.44 19.95 -10.65
N LEU A 53 -6.09 19.63 -9.53
CA LEU A 53 -6.53 20.65 -8.56
C LEU A 53 -5.34 21.42 -7.96
N LEU A 54 -4.26 20.72 -7.57
CA LEU A 54 -3.05 21.38 -7.08
C LEU A 54 -2.40 22.26 -8.16
N TYR A 55 -2.39 21.80 -9.41
CA TYR A 55 -1.87 22.59 -10.54
C TYR A 55 -2.70 23.85 -10.78
N THR A 56 -4.03 23.77 -10.81
CA THR A 56 -4.89 24.96 -10.96
C THR A 56 -4.75 25.93 -9.78
N LYS A 57 -4.53 25.42 -8.56
CA LYS A 57 -4.22 26.26 -7.39
C LYS A 57 -2.86 26.95 -7.54
N TRP A 58 -1.86 26.25 -8.08
CA TRP A 58 -0.54 26.83 -8.36
C TRP A 58 -0.62 27.94 -9.41
N LEU A 59 -1.43 27.77 -10.46
CA LEU A 59 -1.64 28.81 -11.49
C LEU A 59 -2.24 30.12 -10.94
N GLN A 60 -3.01 30.05 -9.84
CA GLN A 60 -3.55 31.24 -9.16
C GLN A 60 -2.52 31.93 -8.25
N SER A 61 -1.39 31.28 -7.99
CA SER A 61 -0.34 31.83 -7.14
C SER A 61 0.50 32.86 -7.91
N PRO A 62 1.06 33.88 -7.22
CA PRO A 62 1.91 34.89 -7.86
C PRO A 62 3.23 34.32 -8.40
N TYR A 63 3.57 33.08 -8.05
CA TYR A 63 4.77 32.39 -8.52
C TYR A 63 4.57 31.66 -9.85
N SER A 64 3.34 31.61 -10.37
CA SER A 64 3.07 30.96 -11.64
C SER A 64 3.46 31.86 -12.80
N THR A 65 4.20 31.30 -13.74
CA THR A 65 4.47 31.92 -15.04
C THR A 65 3.33 31.58 -16.00
N PRO A 66 2.57 32.56 -16.52
CA PRO A 66 1.51 32.28 -17.47
C PRO A 66 2.11 31.65 -18.74
N TYR A 67 1.54 30.52 -19.16
CA TYR A 67 1.94 29.89 -20.40
C TYR A 67 1.56 30.77 -21.59
N GLN A 68 2.55 31.11 -22.42
CA GLN A 68 2.33 31.90 -23.62
C GLN A 68 1.89 30.97 -24.75
N LEU A 69 0.73 31.24 -25.34
CA LEU A 69 0.21 30.42 -26.42
C LEU A 69 1.09 30.58 -27.67
N PRO A 70 1.67 29.49 -28.21
CA PRO A 70 2.41 29.57 -29.46
C PRO A 70 1.45 29.87 -30.61
N ALA A 71 1.92 30.64 -31.60
CA ALA A 71 1.13 31.01 -32.78
C ALA A 71 0.81 29.81 -33.69
N VAL A 72 1.61 28.73 -33.58
CA VAL A 72 1.46 27.49 -34.35
C VAL A 72 1.36 26.33 -33.35
N PRO A 73 0.42 25.38 -33.52
CA PRO A 73 0.31 24.23 -32.63
C PRO A 73 1.60 23.39 -32.70
N PRO A 74 2.19 23.03 -31.54
CA PRO A 74 3.42 22.25 -31.51
C PRO A 74 3.21 20.82 -32.03
N PRO A 75 4.28 20.15 -32.47
CA PRO A 75 4.22 18.75 -32.89
C PRO A 75 3.77 17.84 -31.74
N PHE A 76 3.10 16.73 -32.06
CA PHE A 76 2.57 15.80 -31.05
C PHE A 76 3.63 15.24 -30.08
N PHE A 77 4.86 15.03 -30.56
CA PHE A 77 5.98 14.46 -29.80
C PHE A 77 6.98 15.52 -29.33
N SER A 78 6.50 16.70 -28.96
CA SER A 78 7.33 17.78 -28.41
C SER A 78 6.94 18.09 -26.97
N GLU A 79 7.92 18.53 -26.17
CA GLU A 79 7.68 18.93 -24.77
C GLU A 79 6.66 20.08 -24.68
N ASP A 80 6.71 21.02 -25.63
CA ASP A 80 5.74 22.11 -25.76
C ASP A 80 4.30 21.64 -25.92
N ASN A 81 4.08 20.44 -26.49
CA ASN A 81 2.75 19.86 -26.62
C ASN A 81 2.15 19.49 -25.26
N ILE A 82 2.97 19.09 -24.28
CA ILE A 82 2.51 18.78 -22.93
C ILE A 82 1.95 20.04 -22.28
N PHE A 83 2.68 21.16 -22.35
CA PHE A 83 2.23 22.44 -21.81
C PHE A 83 1.03 23.01 -22.58
N TYR A 84 1.01 22.83 -23.91
CA TYR A 84 -0.13 23.21 -24.75
C TYR A 84 -1.40 22.43 -24.39
N LEU A 85 -1.33 21.10 -24.26
CA LEU A 85 -2.47 20.28 -23.85
C LEU A 85 -2.92 20.60 -22.43
N LEU A 86 -1.98 20.86 -21.52
CA LEU A 86 -2.30 21.26 -20.15
C LEU A 86 -3.00 22.63 -20.12
N TYR A 87 -2.56 23.58 -20.95
CA TYR A 87 -3.24 24.85 -21.15
C TYR A 87 -4.66 24.64 -21.68
N LEU A 88 -4.85 23.85 -22.74
CA LEU A 88 -6.19 23.53 -23.26
C LEU A 88 -7.08 22.88 -22.21
N LEU A 89 -6.52 21.98 -21.39
CA LEU A 89 -7.24 21.33 -20.30
C LEU A 89 -7.68 22.33 -19.23
N THR A 90 -6.86 23.32 -18.90
CA THR A 90 -7.24 24.39 -17.95
C THR A 90 -8.32 25.33 -18.50
N GLN A 91 -8.37 25.54 -19.81
CA GLN A 91 -9.42 26.35 -20.46
C GLN A 91 -10.74 25.59 -20.67
N SER A 92 -10.73 24.26 -20.54
CA SER A 92 -11.92 23.44 -20.64
C SER A 92 -12.95 23.77 -19.53
N PRO A 93 -14.24 23.44 -19.70
CA PRO A 93 -15.25 23.69 -18.65
C PRO A 93 -14.92 22.99 -17.33
N LEU A 94 -14.19 21.86 -17.37
CA LEU A 94 -13.69 21.15 -16.20
C LEU A 94 -12.56 21.93 -15.52
N GLY A 95 -11.66 22.52 -16.29
CA GLY A 95 -10.61 23.40 -15.77
C GLY A 95 -11.17 24.65 -15.10
N LEU A 96 -12.20 25.26 -15.70
CA LEU A 96 -12.86 26.43 -15.12
C LEU A 96 -13.61 26.10 -13.82
N SER A 97 -14.28 24.95 -13.75
CA SER A 97 -14.95 24.53 -12.51
C SER A 97 -13.93 24.22 -11.41
N ALA A 98 -12.84 23.54 -11.74
CA ALA A 98 -11.72 23.30 -10.83
C ALA A 98 -11.10 24.61 -10.33
N ALA A 99 -10.86 25.58 -11.22
CA ALA A 99 -10.34 26.90 -10.85
C ALA A 99 -11.28 27.67 -9.89
N ARG A 100 -12.59 27.57 -10.08
CA ARG A 100 -13.57 28.17 -9.15
C ARG A 100 -13.54 27.52 -7.78
N LEU A 101 -13.42 26.19 -7.72
CA LEU A 101 -13.32 25.44 -6.47
C LEU A 101 -12.01 25.74 -5.72
N THR A 102 -10.89 25.87 -6.44
CA THR A 102 -9.60 26.19 -5.82
C THR A 102 -9.49 27.66 -5.42
N ALA A 103 -10.20 28.56 -6.10
CA ALA A 103 -10.27 29.97 -5.72
C ALA A 103 -10.98 30.19 -4.38
N SER A 104 -12.06 29.46 -4.09
CA SER A 104 -12.83 29.58 -2.85
C SER A 104 -12.19 28.85 -1.66
N THR A 105 -11.26 27.93 -1.90
CA THR A 105 -10.63 27.11 -0.86
C THR A 105 -9.24 27.63 -0.49
N PRO A 106 -8.93 27.84 0.80
CA PRO A 106 -7.59 28.23 1.21
C PRO A 106 -6.60 27.08 1.02
N THR A 107 -5.33 27.39 0.71
CA THR A 107 -4.32 26.41 0.29
C THR A 107 -4.10 25.28 1.30
N TRP A 108 -4.09 25.58 2.60
CA TRP A 108 -3.91 24.58 3.66
C TRP A 108 -5.06 23.56 3.71
N ALA A 109 -6.29 24.01 3.43
CA ALA A 109 -7.47 23.15 3.42
C ALA A 109 -7.50 22.24 2.19
N LEU A 110 -6.82 22.62 1.10
CA LEU A 110 -6.65 21.77 -0.08
C LEU A 110 -5.49 20.78 0.09
N LEU A 111 -4.42 21.22 0.75
CA LEU A 111 -3.18 20.45 0.86
C LEU A 111 -3.37 19.17 1.70
N ALA A 112 -3.98 19.27 2.88
CA ALA A 112 -4.23 18.10 3.73
C ALA A 112 -5.03 16.97 3.05
N PRO A 113 -6.22 17.23 2.44
CA PRO A 113 -6.96 16.18 1.73
C PRO A 113 -6.24 15.71 0.47
N SER A 114 -5.48 16.58 -0.21
CA SER A 114 -4.69 16.14 -1.38
C SER A 114 -3.60 15.13 -1.00
N LEU A 115 -2.88 15.37 0.10
CA LEU A 115 -1.87 14.44 0.61
C LEU A 115 -2.49 13.13 1.07
N LEU A 116 -3.62 13.20 1.79
CA LEU A 116 -4.35 12.01 2.21
C LEU A 116 -4.82 11.19 1.01
N ALA A 117 -5.42 11.84 0.00
CA ALA A 117 -5.87 11.19 -1.22
C ALA A 117 -4.73 10.51 -1.98
N LEU A 118 -3.60 11.20 -2.15
CA LEU A 118 -2.40 10.64 -2.77
C LEU A 118 -1.86 9.46 -1.96
N TYR A 119 -1.80 9.58 -0.62
CA TYR A 119 -1.38 8.49 0.25
C TYR A 119 -2.27 7.26 0.10
N LEU A 120 -3.59 7.43 0.14
CA LEU A 120 -4.56 6.35 -0.06
C LEU A 120 -4.41 5.68 -1.44
N CYS A 121 -4.05 6.43 -2.48
CA CYS A 121 -3.77 5.86 -3.81
C CYS A 121 -2.57 4.91 -3.81
N ILE A 122 -1.55 5.20 -2.99
CA ILE A 122 -0.30 4.41 -2.90
C ILE A 122 -0.43 3.22 -1.93
N LEU A 123 -1.44 3.21 -1.05
CA LEU A 123 -1.66 2.07 -0.14
C LEU A 123 -1.96 0.77 -0.89
N ARG A 124 -1.21 -0.29 -0.56
CA ARG A 124 -1.37 -1.60 -1.20
C ARG A 124 -2.61 -2.30 -0.64
N ILE A 125 -3.39 -2.92 -1.53
CA ILE A 125 -4.64 -3.61 -1.15
C ILE A 125 -4.36 -5.01 -0.57
N HIS A 126 -3.18 -5.58 -0.85
CA HIS A 126 -2.85 -6.95 -0.50
C HIS A 126 -1.43 -7.07 0.05
N THR A 127 -1.30 -7.84 1.13
CA THR A 127 -0.03 -8.32 1.68
C THR A 127 0.21 -9.76 1.21
N THR A 128 1.47 -10.11 1.02
CA THR A 128 1.89 -11.47 0.69
C THR A 128 3.06 -11.82 1.60
N GLU A 129 2.99 -13.00 2.22
CA GLU A 129 4.04 -13.50 3.10
C GLU A 129 4.57 -14.81 2.52
N SER A 130 5.89 -14.91 2.37
CA SER A 130 6.55 -16.14 1.94
C SER A 130 7.62 -16.56 2.94
N LEU A 131 7.78 -17.86 3.06
CA LEU A 131 8.69 -18.51 3.97
C LEU A 131 9.45 -19.56 3.15
N LEU A 132 10.73 -19.32 2.93
CA LEU A 132 11.63 -20.20 2.22
C LEU A 132 12.46 -20.98 3.24
N VAL A 133 12.32 -22.30 3.23
CA VAL A 133 13.06 -23.23 4.10
C VAL A 133 14.24 -23.82 3.33
N LEU A 134 15.45 -23.63 3.86
CA LEU A 134 16.68 -24.25 3.39
C LEU A 134 17.16 -25.28 4.40
N ARG A 135 17.09 -26.56 4.02
CA ARG A 135 17.44 -27.68 4.91
C ARG A 135 18.92 -27.60 5.28
N GLY A 136 19.19 -27.39 6.57
CA GLY A 136 20.55 -27.27 7.13
C GLY A 136 21.17 -25.86 7.10
N LEU A 137 20.41 -24.83 6.70
CA LEU A 137 20.89 -23.44 6.69
C LEU A 137 19.99 -22.51 7.51
N GLY A 138 18.67 -22.58 7.32
CA GLY A 138 17.74 -21.70 8.02
C GLY A 138 16.44 -21.47 7.26
N ILE A 139 15.68 -20.50 7.76
CA ILE A 139 14.41 -20.06 7.19
C ILE A 139 14.53 -18.60 6.77
N GLN A 140 14.09 -18.27 5.57
CA GLN A 140 13.96 -16.90 5.11
C GLN A 140 12.48 -16.53 5.04
N THR A 141 12.08 -15.51 5.79
CA THR A 141 10.74 -14.91 5.71
C THR A 141 10.81 -13.66 4.83
N ALA A 142 9.93 -13.53 3.85
CA ALA A 142 9.70 -12.31 3.11
C ALA A 142 8.25 -11.85 3.30
N SER A 143 8.06 -10.58 3.63
CA SER A 143 6.74 -9.96 3.75
C SER A 143 6.69 -8.73 2.86
N THR A 144 5.60 -8.62 2.11
CA THR A 144 5.36 -7.50 1.21
C THR A 144 4.93 -6.25 1.96
N GLY A 145 5.55 -5.11 1.65
CA GLY A 145 5.25 -3.83 2.28
C GLY A 145 3.83 -3.31 2.03
N ASP A 146 3.33 -2.51 2.98
CA ASP A 146 1.94 -1.97 3.00
C ASP A 146 1.65 -0.92 1.92
N THR A 147 2.68 -0.42 1.23
CA THR A 147 2.59 0.67 0.25
C THR A 147 3.28 0.23 -1.04
N PHE A 148 2.80 0.65 -2.21
CA PHE A 148 3.42 0.29 -3.50
C PHE A 148 4.86 0.80 -3.67
N LEU A 149 5.24 1.86 -2.96
CA LEU A 149 6.60 2.40 -2.89
C LEU A 149 7.47 1.72 -1.81
N GLY A 150 6.87 0.93 -0.92
CA GLY A 150 7.56 0.22 0.13
C GLY A 150 8.19 -1.06 -0.37
N GLY A 151 9.48 -1.26 -0.10
CA GLY A 151 10.19 -2.50 -0.43
C GLY A 151 9.71 -3.71 0.39
N ASP A 152 9.96 -4.90 -0.14
CA ASP A 152 9.70 -6.14 0.57
C ASP A 152 10.70 -6.29 1.74
N ARG A 153 10.20 -6.76 2.89
CA ARG A 153 11.01 -7.01 4.08
C ARG A 153 11.44 -8.47 4.09
N THR A 154 12.75 -8.71 4.00
CA THR A 154 13.32 -10.05 4.13
C THR A 154 14.05 -10.19 5.46
N ARG A 155 13.84 -11.31 6.14
CA ARG A 155 14.57 -11.68 7.35
C ARG A 155 15.00 -13.12 7.23
N PHE A 156 16.29 -13.37 7.43
CA PHE A 156 16.84 -14.71 7.53
C PHE A 156 16.95 -15.11 9.01
N ILE A 157 16.49 -16.32 9.32
CA ILE A 157 16.52 -16.95 10.63
C ILE A 157 17.40 -18.20 10.50
N PRO A 158 18.65 -18.17 10.98
CA PRO A 158 19.54 -19.32 10.92
C PRO A 158 19.04 -20.46 11.80
N THR A 159 19.43 -21.69 11.47
CA THR A 159 18.94 -22.93 12.11
C THR A 159 19.11 -22.94 13.62
N GLU A 160 20.21 -22.39 14.14
CA GLU A 160 20.51 -22.37 15.56
C GLU A 160 19.46 -21.56 16.35
N LYS A 161 18.87 -20.54 15.71
CA LYS A 161 17.85 -19.67 16.33
C LYS A 161 16.42 -20.20 16.15
N ILE A 162 16.21 -21.23 15.33
CA ILE A 162 14.87 -21.81 15.10
C ILE A 162 14.41 -22.55 16.36
N CYS A 163 15.33 -23.25 17.05
CA CYS A 163 15.03 -23.95 18.30
C CYS A 163 14.50 -22.98 19.38
N ASP A 164 15.17 -21.84 19.55
CA ASP A 164 14.75 -20.83 20.54
C ASP A 164 13.36 -20.23 20.23
N VAL A 165 13.06 -19.99 18.95
CA VAL A 165 11.74 -19.51 18.51
C VAL A 165 10.66 -20.56 18.74
N LEU A 166 10.95 -21.83 18.42
CA LEU A 166 10.03 -22.94 18.65
C LEU A 166 9.73 -23.11 20.15
N ILE A 167 10.75 -23.01 21.00
CA ILE A 167 10.63 -23.10 22.45
C ILE A 167 9.77 -21.94 22.98
N ASN A 168 10.04 -20.70 22.55
CA ASN A 168 9.29 -19.53 22.98
C ASN A 168 7.82 -19.56 22.54
N GLU A 169 7.53 -19.99 21.31
CA GLU A 169 6.14 -20.14 20.84
C GLU A 169 5.43 -21.35 21.48
N ALA A 170 6.15 -22.44 21.76
CA ALA A 170 5.60 -23.55 22.55
C ALA A 170 5.18 -23.07 23.95
N PHE A 171 6.01 -22.29 24.64
CA PHE A 171 5.66 -21.74 25.96
C PHE A 171 4.53 -20.70 25.92
N LYS A 172 4.39 -19.92 24.85
CA LYS A 172 3.21 -19.06 24.65
C LYS A 172 1.93 -19.85 24.37
N GLY A 173 2.02 -20.96 23.64
CA GLY A 173 0.91 -21.89 23.42
C GLY A 173 0.49 -22.66 24.68
N PHE A 174 1.41 -22.79 25.64
CA PHE A 174 1.16 -23.29 26.99
C PHE A 174 0.92 -22.17 28.02
N GLY A 175 0.60 -20.95 27.58
CA GLY A 175 0.19 -19.86 28.45
C GLY A 175 -0.85 -20.37 29.44
N ALA A 176 -0.41 -20.50 30.70
CA ALA A 176 -1.09 -21.23 31.74
C ALA A 176 -2.56 -20.77 31.82
N PRO A 177 -3.54 -21.70 31.96
CA PRO A 177 -4.87 -21.30 32.41
C PRO A 177 -4.66 -20.50 33.69
N ALA A 178 -5.23 -19.29 33.72
CA ALA A 178 -5.22 -18.42 34.88
C ALA A 178 -5.45 -19.28 36.12
N GLY A 179 -4.43 -19.33 36.98
CA GLY A 179 -4.43 -20.14 38.18
C GLY A 179 -5.72 -19.90 38.94
N ALA A 180 -6.44 -20.99 39.17
CA ALA A 180 -7.52 -21.07 40.12
C ALA A 180 -7.11 -20.35 41.41
N GLU A 181 -7.98 -19.43 41.85
CA GLU A 181 -7.93 -18.86 43.20
C GLU A 181 -7.85 -20.00 44.21
N GLY A 182 -6.65 -20.24 44.72
CA GLY A 182 -6.40 -21.13 45.83
C GLY A 182 -6.97 -20.49 47.09
N GLY A 183 -8.08 -21.06 47.57
CA GLY A 183 -8.69 -20.70 48.83
C GLY A 183 -7.70 -20.72 49.99
N GLY A 184 -7.70 -19.63 50.76
CA GLY A 184 -6.99 -19.55 52.03
C GLY A 184 -7.60 -20.53 53.03
N ILE A 185 -6.88 -21.62 53.29
CA ILE A 185 -7.09 -22.46 54.47
C ILE A 185 -6.24 -21.85 55.58
N GLY A 186 -6.88 -21.12 56.48
CA GLY A 186 -6.30 -20.77 57.77
C GLY A 186 -6.42 -21.95 58.72
N VAL A 187 -5.28 -22.42 59.24
CA VAL A 187 -5.21 -23.27 60.42
C VAL A 187 -4.04 -22.79 61.30
N GLU A 188 -4.44 -22.35 62.49
CA GLU A 188 -3.79 -22.28 63.82
C GLU A 188 -2.29 -22.57 63.99
N GLY A 189 -1.67 -21.71 64.82
CA GLY A 189 -0.51 -22.03 65.65
C GLY A 189 -0.63 -21.27 66.99
N SER A 190 -0.49 -22.04 68.08
CA SER A 190 -0.64 -21.71 69.51
C SER A 190 0.04 -20.44 70.03
#